data_AF-A0A0F9ZH00-F1
#
_entry.id   AF-A0A0F9ZH00-F1
#
_cell.length_a   1.000
_cell.length_b   1.000
_cell.length_c   1.000
_cell.angle_alpha   90.00
_cell.angle_beta   90.00
_cell.angle_gamma   90.00
#
_symmetry.space_group_name_H-M   'P 1'
#
loop_
_entity.id
_entity.type
_entity.pdbx_description
1 polymer ?
#
loop_
_entity_poly.entity_id
_entity_poly.type
_entity_poly.pdbx_seq_one_letter_code
_entity_poly.pdbx_strand_id
1 'polypeptide(L)'
;MEIRDDLREALQLIQKGQFEKWLNGFLLSDNKNKGLFEGLKKQKRYWIEPFEMELHMLRRTCGPEKEMEYLEYKEIWDKITKKMKIDLNKGWKPAPLIVTFKSGIFTIADGNHRAEVLRSSGVMQYWTCIWTDNKKDYKRAMEILKK
;
A
#
# COMPACT_ATOMS: atom_id res chain seq x y z
N MET A 1 5.68 19.30 -11.58
CA MET A 1 6.30 18.68 -10.38
C MET A 1 5.93 17.21 -10.44
N GLU A 2 6.85 16.37 -10.91
CA GLU A 2 6.65 14.91 -10.86
C GLU A 2 6.52 14.53 -9.39
N ILE A 3 5.33 14.12 -8.94
CA ILE A 3 5.18 13.48 -7.64
C ILE A 3 5.88 12.12 -7.79
N ARG A 4 7.15 12.06 -7.37
CA ARG A 4 7.84 10.79 -7.23
C ARG A 4 7.22 10.09 -6.03
N ASP A 5 6.90 8.81 -6.17
CA ASP A 5 6.33 7.96 -5.13
C ASP A 5 7.31 7.76 -3.97
N ASP A 6 7.53 8.82 -3.18
CA ASP A 6 8.56 8.88 -2.16
C ASP A 6 7.94 8.86 -0.76
N LEU A 7 8.46 7.98 0.08
CA LEU A 7 8.01 7.82 1.46
C LEU A 7 8.06 9.13 2.26
N ARG A 8 9.10 9.95 2.07
CA ARG A 8 9.31 11.16 2.86
C ARG A 8 8.22 12.19 2.61
N GLU A 9 7.85 12.41 1.35
CA GLU A 9 6.78 13.34 0.99
C GLU A 9 5.44 12.88 1.56
N ALA A 10 5.16 11.58 1.47
CA ALA A 10 3.97 10.97 2.08
C ALA A 10 3.90 11.26 3.58
N LEU A 11 4.96 10.91 4.33
CA LEU A 11 4.99 11.10 5.77
C LEU A 11 4.89 12.59 6.16
N GLN A 12 5.50 13.51 5.41
CA GLN A 12 5.43 14.95 5.69
C GLN A 12 4.02 15.53 5.53
N LEU A 13 3.30 15.16 4.46
CA LEU A 13 1.92 15.62 4.27
C LEU A 13 0.99 15.06 5.34
N ILE A 14 1.19 13.80 5.70
CA ILE A 14 0.38 13.11 6.70
C ILE A 14 0.59 13.72 8.09
N GLN A 15 1.84 13.98 8.48
CA GLN A 15 2.16 14.69 9.74
C GLN A 15 1.52 16.08 9.83
N LYS A 16 1.22 16.72 8.70
CA LYS A 16 0.52 18.02 8.64
C LYS A 16 -1.00 17.89 8.62
N GLY A 17 -1.55 16.70 8.88
CA GLY A 17 -2.99 16.42 8.79
C GLY A 17 -3.52 16.41 7.36
N GLN A 18 -2.65 16.32 6.34
CA GLN A 18 -3.03 16.36 4.93
C GLN A 18 -3.07 14.97 4.29
N PHE A 19 -3.46 13.95 5.07
CA PHE A 19 -3.53 12.55 4.61
C PHE A 19 -4.39 12.39 3.35
N GLU A 20 -5.60 12.96 3.33
CA GLU A 20 -6.49 12.86 2.16
C GLU A 20 -5.89 13.53 0.92
N LYS A 21 -5.19 14.66 1.09
CA LYS A 21 -4.52 15.36 -0.02
C LYS A 21 -3.42 14.48 -0.61
N TRP A 22 -2.61 13.87 0.24
CA TRP A 22 -1.59 12.91 -0.20
C TRP A 22 -2.23 11.71 -0.90
N LEU A 23 -3.22 11.06 -0.28
CA LEU A 23 -3.87 9.87 -0.81
C LEU A 23 -4.50 10.13 -2.18
N ASN A 24 -5.22 11.23 -2.31
CA ASN A 24 -5.86 11.62 -3.57
C ASN A 24 -4.81 11.96 -4.64
N GLY A 25 -3.79 12.74 -4.29
CA GLY A 25 -2.71 13.08 -5.22
C GLY A 25 -1.91 11.85 -5.67
N PHE A 26 -1.67 10.91 -4.76
CA PHE A 26 -0.98 9.66 -5.04
C PHE A 26 -1.81 8.75 -5.95
N LEU A 27 -3.08 8.50 -5.64
CA LEU A 27 -3.91 7.58 -6.42
C LEU A 27 -4.32 8.11 -7.80
N LEU A 28 -4.34 9.44 -7.96
CA LEU A 28 -4.67 10.11 -9.22
C LEU A 28 -3.44 10.48 -10.07
N SER A 29 -2.22 10.25 -9.58
CA SER A 29 -1.03 10.46 -10.41
C SER A 29 -0.97 9.44 -11.55
N ASP A 30 -0.16 9.74 -12.57
CA ASP A 30 -0.14 9.00 -13.83
C ASP A 30 -0.02 7.48 -13.62
N ASN A 31 -1.00 6.74 -14.14
CA ASN A 31 -1.08 5.28 -14.15
C ASN A 31 -1.03 4.59 -12.78
N LYS A 32 -1.55 5.24 -11.72
CA LYS A 32 -1.74 4.59 -10.42
C LYS A 32 -3.05 3.82 -10.36
N ASN A 33 -3.97 4.22 -9.48
CA ASN A 33 -5.08 3.36 -9.10
C ASN A 33 -6.36 4.17 -8.94
N LYS A 34 -6.81 4.75 -10.07
CA LYS A 34 -8.06 5.51 -10.17
C LYS A 34 -9.26 4.69 -9.71
N GLY A 35 -9.28 3.38 -9.99
CA GLY A 35 -10.33 2.47 -9.53
C GLY A 35 -10.42 2.40 -8.01
N LEU A 36 -9.29 2.30 -7.32
CA LEU A 36 -9.25 2.38 -5.86
C LEU A 36 -9.73 3.74 -5.36
N PHE A 37 -9.28 4.85 -5.95
CA PHE A 37 -9.74 6.19 -5.58
C PHE A 37 -11.27 6.34 -5.67
N GLU A 38 -11.86 5.92 -6.81
CA GLU A 38 -13.31 5.94 -7.00
C GLU A 38 -14.02 5.02 -6.00
N GLY A 39 -13.47 3.84 -5.74
CA GLY A 39 -13.96 2.90 -4.75
C GLY A 39 -13.99 3.50 -3.34
N LEU A 40 -12.90 4.14 -2.91
CA LEU A 40 -12.78 4.76 -1.59
C LEU A 40 -13.85 5.82 -1.35
N LYS A 41 -14.25 6.58 -2.38
CA LYS A 41 -15.27 7.62 -2.33
C LYS A 41 -16.71 7.12 -2.15
N LYS A 42 -17.00 5.85 -2.44
CA LYS A 42 -18.36 5.31 -2.40
C LYS A 42 -18.98 5.31 -1.00
N GLN A 43 -18.17 5.34 0.05
CA GLN A 43 -18.63 5.37 1.43
C GLN A 43 -17.55 5.91 2.36
N LYS A 44 -17.95 6.26 3.58
CA LYS A 44 -17.01 6.66 4.63
C LYS A 44 -16.01 5.53 4.92
N ARG A 45 -14.74 5.90 5.04
CA ARG A 45 -13.63 5.00 5.41
C ARG A 45 -13.09 5.39 6.78
N TYR A 46 -12.64 4.39 7.53
CA TYR A 46 -11.96 4.59 8.81
C TYR A 46 -10.49 4.29 8.61
N TRP A 47 -9.67 5.34 8.63
CA TRP A 47 -8.24 5.24 8.37
C TRP A 47 -7.44 5.07 9.64
N ILE A 48 -6.47 4.18 9.58
CA ILE A 48 -5.32 4.12 10.47
C ILE A 48 -4.19 4.79 9.68
N GLU A 49 -3.69 5.89 10.23
CA GLU A 49 -2.56 6.64 9.67
C GLU A 49 -1.35 5.73 9.43
N PRO A 50 -0.41 6.10 8.54
CA PRO A 50 0.78 5.33 8.29
C PRO A 50 1.46 4.91 9.59
N PHE A 51 1.69 3.61 9.70
CA PHE A 51 2.53 3.02 10.72
C PHE A 51 3.33 1.90 10.08
N GLU A 52 4.44 1.52 10.73
CA GLU A 52 5.26 0.41 10.27
C GLU A 52 4.59 -0.91 10.61
N MET A 53 4.19 -1.63 9.57
CA MET A 53 3.50 -2.91 9.69
C MET A 53 4.40 -4.05 9.22
N GLU A 54 4.36 -5.16 9.95
CA GLU A 54 4.94 -6.43 9.53
C GLU A 54 4.45 -6.86 8.15
N LEU A 55 5.36 -6.91 7.18
CA LEU A 55 5.03 -7.24 5.80
C LEU A 55 4.48 -8.67 5.68
N HIS A 56 4.84 -9.58 6.58
CA HIS A 56 4.34 -10.96 6.57
C HIS A 56 2.84 -11.06 6.91
N MET A 57 2.26 -10.04 7.58
CA MET A 57 0.83 -10.00 7.90
C MET A 57 -0.05 -9.58 6.71
N LEU A 58 0.57 -9.01 5.66
CA LEU A 58 -0.13 -8.49 4.50
C LEU A 58 -0.34 -9.57 3.43
N ARG A 59 -1.55 -9.66 2.88
CA ARG A 59 -1.82 -10.51 1.72
C ARG A 59 -1.76 -9.70 0.43
N ARG A 60 -1.01 -10.22 -0.55
CA ARG A 60 -1.07 -9.68 -1.92
C ARG A 60 -2.41 -10.04 -2.56
N THR A 61 -2.87 -9.17 -3.44
CA THR A 61 -4.03 -9.40 -4.33
C THR A 61 -3.62 -9.45 -5.79
N CYS A 62 -2.44 -8.92 -6.11
CA CYS A 62 -1.90 -8.88 -7.45
C CYS A 62 -0.56 -9.62 -7.50
N GLY A 63 -0.37 -10.38 -8.58
CA GLY A 63 0.80 -11.20 -8.80
C GLY A 63 0.64 -12.17 -9.97
N PRO A 64 1.72 -12.86 -10.35
CA PRO A 64 1.70 -13.85 -11.42
C PRO A 64 1.18 -15.22 -10.98
N GLU A 65 0.97 -15.41 -9.68
CA GLU A 65 0.44 -16.66 -9.13
C GLU A 65 -1.04 -16.82 -9.49
N LYS A 66 -1.45 -18.04 -9.88
CA LYS A 66 -2.77 -18.32 -10.47
C LYS A 66 -3.94 -18.04 -9.53
N GLU A 67 -3.67 -18.04 -8.22
CA GLU A 67 -4.63 -17.78 -7.15
C GLU A 67 -4.83 -16.30 -6.83
N MET A 68 -4.07 -15.40 -7.47
CA MET A 68 -4.20 -13.96 -7.25
C MET A 68 -5.55 -13.45 -7.78
N GLU A 69 -6.19 -12.57 -7.01
CA GLU A 69 -7.43 -11.89 -7.42
C GLU A 69 -7.23 -11.08 -8.71
N TYR A 70 -6.07 -10.42 -8.82
CA TYR A 70 -5.65 -9.66 -9.98
C TYR A 70 -4.39 -10.29 -10.58
N LEU A 71 -4.61 -11.21 -11.53
CA LEU A 71 -3.52 -11.89 -12.22
C LEU A 71 -2.74 -10.92 -13.12
N GLU A 72 -1.41 -10.93 -13.01
CA GLU A 72 -0.51 -10.21 -13.91
C GLU A 72 0.40 -11.19 -14.65
N TYR A 73 0.70 -10.92 -15.92
CA TYR A 73 1.66 -11.75 -16.65
C TYR A 73 3.03 -11.75 -15.98
N LYS A 74 3.61 -12.93 -15.82
CA LYS A 74 4.89 -13.12 -15.11
C LYS A 74 6.01 -12.25 -15.69
N GLU A 75 6.07 -12.09 -17.00
CA GLU A 75 7.07 -11.28 -17.69
C GLU A 75 6.96 -9.80 -17.32
N ILE A 76 5.72 -9.30 -17.17
CA ILE A 76 5.46 -7.91 -16.76
C ILE A 76 5.83 -7.74 -15.29
N TRP A 77 5.38 -8.65 -14.43
CA TRP A 77 5.67 -8.64 -13.00
C TRP A 77 7.18 -8.64 -12.72
N ASP A 78 7.91 -9.57 -13.33
CA ASP A 78 9.36 -9.70 -13.18
C ASP A 78 10.10 -8.45 -13.68
N LYS A 79 9.65 -7.87 -14.81
CA LYS A 79 10.23 -6.64 -15.35
C LYS A 79 10.06 -5.47 -14.38
N ILE A 80 8.86 -5.28 -13.83
CA ILE A 80 8.54 -4.19 -12.90
C ILE A 80 9.31 -4.37 -11.59
N THR A 81 9.23 -5.55 -10.98
CA THR A 81 9.88 -5.84 -9.70
C THR A 81 11.40 -5.77 -9.79
N LYS A 82 12.01 -6.24 -10.89
CA LYS A 82 13.45 -6.10 -11.13
C LYS A 82 13.88 -4.63 -11.20
N LYS A 83 13.13 -3.79 -11.92
CA LYS A 83 13.42 -2.34 -12.00
C LYS A 83 13.29 -1.69 -10.62
N MET A 84 12.19 -1.96 -9.91
CA MET A 84 11.96 -1.44 -8.56
C MET A 84 13.05 -1.87 -7.58
N LYS A 85 13.56 -3.10 -7.68
CA LYS A 85 14.66 -3.59 -6.84
C LYS A 85 15.97 -2.84 -7.10
N ILE A 86 16.26 -2.53 -8.37
CA ILE A 86 17.41 -1.69 -8.73
C ILE A 86 17.26 -0.28 -8.12
N ASP A 87 16.07 0.31 -8.22
CA ASP A 87 15.81 1.65 -7.69
C ASP A 87 15.87 1.66 -6.15
N LEU A 88 15.33 0.63 -5.49
CA LEU A 88 15.44 0.43 -4.04
C LEU A 88 16.92 0.37 -3.60
N ASN A 89 17.75 -0.41 -4.32
CA ASN A 89 19.19 -0.51 -4.04
C ASN A 89 19.95 0.80 -4.28
N LYS A 90 19.40 1.72 -5.11
CA LYS A 90 19.93 3.08 -5.30
C LYS A 90 19.44 4.07 -4.24
N GLY A 91 18.68 3.61 -3.25
CA GLY A 91 18.20 4.41 -2.13
C GLY A 91 16.80 5.01 -2.32
N TRP A 92 16.06 4.63 -3.38
CA TRP A 92 14.65 5.00 -3.49
C TRP A 92 13.86 4.39 -2.33
N LYS A 93 13.00 5.19 -1.68
CA LYS A 93 12.07 4.73 -0.65
C LYS A 93 10.64 4.81 -1.18
N PRO A 94 10.01 3.69 -1.54
CA PRO A 94 8.66 3.71 -2.10
C PRO A 94 7.66 4.35 -1.14
N ALA A 95 6.65 5.03 -1.67
CA ALA A 95 5.50 5.49 -0.90
C ALA A 95 4.90 4.37 -0.01
N PRO A 96 4.15 4.71 1.06
CA PRO A 96 3.46 3.72 1.88
C PRO A 96 2.55 2.77 1.08
N LEU A 97 2.39 1.56 1.58
CA LEU A 97 1.40 0.60 1.07
C LEU A 97 0.00 1.06 1.45
N ILE A 98 -0.99 0.81 0.60
CA ILE A 98 -2.40 1.09 0.92
C ILE A 98 -3.12 -0.24 1.08
N VAL A 99 -3.63 -0.48 2.27
CA VAL A 99 -4.12 -1.78 2.73
C VAL A 99 -5.55 -1.65 3.24
N THR A 100 -6.38 -2.62 2.92
CA THR A 100 -7.70 -2.76 3.55
C THR A 100 -7.64 -3.82 4.63
N PHE A 101 -8.37 -3.59 5.73
CA PHE A 101 -8.66 -4.64 6.69
C PHE A 101 -10.14 -4.99 6.67
N LYS A 102 -10.43 -6.25 6.36
CA LYS A 102 -11.79 -6.79 6.30
C LYS A 102 -11.78 -8.24 6.77
N SER A 103 -12.74 -8.60 7.62
CA SER A 103 -12.92 -9.96 8.11
C SER A 103 -11.65 -10.61 8.70
N GLY A 104 -10.81 -9.82 9.39
CA GLY A 104 -9.59 -10.33 10.04
C GLY A 104 -8.36 -10.41 9.15
N ILE A 105 -8.43 -9.96 7.90
CA ILE A 105 -7.34 -10.08 6.92
C ILE A 105 -6.90 -8.69 6.48
N PHE A 106 -5.59 -8.46 6.47
CA PHE A 106 -4.97 -7.29 5.85
C PHE A 106 -4.59 -7.60 4.42
N THR A 107 -5.12 -6.82 3.49
CA THR A 107 -5.00 -7.07 2.06
C THR A 107 -4.44 -5.83 1.36
N ILE A 108 -3.39 -6.00 0.56
CA ILE A 108 -2.75 -4.92 -0.19
C ILE A 108 -3.66 -4.57 -1.37
N ALA A 109 -4.15 -3.33 -1.37
CA ALA A 109 -4.94 -2.81 -2.47
C ALA A 109 -4.11 -1.93 -3.42
N ASP A 110 -3.03 -1.34 -2.90
CA ASP A 110 -2.03 -0.66 -3.73
C ASP A 110 -0.61 -0.92 -3.21
N GLY A 111 0.30 -1.22 -4.14
CA GLY A 111 1.69 -1.50 -3.84
C GLY A 111 2.07 -2.97 -3.77
N ASN A 112 1.36 -3.87 -4.48
CA ASN A 112 1.71 -5.29 -4.54
C ASN A 112 3.15 -5.54 -5.02
N HIS A 113 3.61 -4.90 -6.11
CA HIS A 113 5.01 -4.99 -6.56
C HIS A 113 5.99 -4.40 -5.53
N ARG A 114 5.62 -3.29 -4.88
CA ARG A 114 6.44 -2.67 -3.82
C ARG A 114 6.63 -3.64 -2.66
N ALA A 115 5.54 -4.25 -2.18
CA ALA A 115 5.58 -5.23 -1.11
C ALA A 115 6.44 -6.46 -1.48
N GLU A 116 6.36 -6.95 -2.72
CA GLU A 116 7.21 -8.04 -3.21
C GLU A 116 8.70 -7.68 -3.19
N VAL A 117 9.04 -6.50 -3.71
CA VAL A 117 10.43 -6.05 -3.76
C VAL A 117 10.98 -5.80 -2.35
N LEU A 118 10.19 -5.20 -1.45
CA LEU A 118 10.56 -5.00 -0.06
C LEU A 118 10.84 -6.35 0.64
N ARG A 119 9.91 -7.32 0.54
CA ARG A 119 10.06 -8.66 1.13
C ARG A 119 11.28 -9.38 0.58
N SER A 120 11.44 -9.45 -0.75
CA SER A 120 12.57 -10.11 -1.40
C SER A 120 13.92 -9.39 -1.21
N SER A 121 13.90 -8.23 -0.56
CA SER A 121 15.10 -7.47 -0.14
C SER A 121 15.33 -7.53 1.38
N GLY A 122 14.59 -8.37 2.10
CA GLY A 122 14.76 -8.60 3.54
C GLY A 122 14.15 -7.53 4.44
N VAL A 123 13.32 -6.64 3.89
CA VAL A 123 12.56 -5.68 4.71
C VAL A 123 11.47 -6.45 5.45
N MET A 124 11.41 -6.28 6.77
CA MET A 124 10.44 -6.96 7.63
C MET A 124 9.19 -6.13 7.86
N GLN A 125 9.36 -4.83 8.10
CA GLN A 125 8.28 -3.89 8.36
C GLN A 125 8.29 -2.74 7.35
N TYR A 126 7.12 -2.23 6.99
CA TYR A 126 7.04 -1.06 6.12
C TYR A 126 5.82 -0.19 6.40
N TRP A 127 5.96 1.09 6.03
CA TRP A 127 4.91 2.09 6.19
C TRP A 127 3.66 1.71 5.41
N THR A 128 2.54 1.65 6.14
CA THR A 128 1.27 1.16 5.61
C THR A 128 0.11 2.04 6.10
N CYS A 129 -0.73 2.49 5.17
CA CYS A 129 -1.99 3.19 5.44
C CYS A 129 -3.13 2.17 5.37
N ILE A 130 -3.91 2.04 6.44
CA ILE A 130 -4.97 1.03 6.50
C ILE A 130 -6.33 1.69 6.51
N TRP A 131 -7.27 1.19 5.71
CA TRP A 131 -8.67 1.55 5.86
C TRP A 131 -9.56 0.37 6.20
N THR A 132 -10.66 0.67 6.88
CA THR A 132 -11.79 -0.24 7.06
C THR A 132 -13.10 0.43 6.66
N ASP A 133 -14.11 -0.39 6.41
CA ASP A 133 -15.44 0.07 5.97
C ASP A 133 -16.36 0.41 7.14
N ASN A 134 -16.02 -0.08 8.34
CA ASN A 134 -16.84 0.08 9.53
C ASN A 134 -15.97 0.17 10.79
N LYS A 135 -16.55 0.75 11.85
CA LYS A 135 -15.88 0.94 13.15
C LYS A 135 -15.50 -0.38 13.84
N LYS A 136 -16.24 -1.46 13.59
CA LYS A 136 -15.98 -2.77 14.21
C LYS A 136 -14.65 -3.33 13.69
N ASP A 137 -14.46 -3.32 12.37
CA ASP A 137 -13.21 -3.71 11.74
C ASP A 137 -12.07 -2.77 12.11
N TYR A 138 -12.34 -1.45 12.24
CA TYR A 138 -11.32 -0.49 12.69
C TYR A 138 -10.78 -0.86 14.08
N LYS A 139 -11.68 -1.09 15.05
CA LYS A 139 -11.30 -1.48 16.41
C LYS A 139 -10.50 -2.79 16.41
N ARG A 140 -10.98 -3.79 15.66
CA ARG A 140 -10.32 -5.08 15.55
C ARG A 140 -8.93 -4.98 14.91
N ALA A 141 -8.77 -4.16 13.87
CA ALA A 141 -7.46 -3.87 13.28
C ALA A 141 -6.51 -3.28 14.35
N MET A 142 -6.95 -2.25 15.06
CA MET A 142 -6.15 -1.63 16.13
C MET A 142 -5.78 -2.60 17.25
N GLU A 143 -6.64 -3.55 17.61
CA GLU A 143 -6.34 -4.60 18.60
C GLU A 143 -5.26 -5.56 18.12
N ILE A 144 -5.25 -5.91 16.82
CA ILE A 144 -4.24 -6.79 16.23
C ILE A 144 -2.89 -6.07 16.16
N LEU A 145 -2.89 -4.79 15.79
CA LEU A 145 -1.68 -3.99 15.60
C LEU A 145 -0.99 -3.56 16.90
N LYS A 146 -1.66 -3.71 18.05
CA LYS A 146 -1.10 -3.40 19.38
C LYS A 146 -0.42 -4.60 20.06
N LYS A 147 -0.53 -5.79 19.47
CA LYS A 147 0.09 -7.02 19.98
C LYS A 147 1.47 -7.20 19.37
#